data_AF-A0A835N7Y9-F1
#
_entry.id   AF-A0A835N7Y9-F1
#
_cell.length_a   1.000
_cell.length_b   1.000
_cell.length_c   1.000
_cell.angle_alpha   90.00
_cell.angle_beta   90.00
_cell.angle_gamma   90.00
#
_symmetry.space_group_name_H-M   'P 1'
#
loop_
_entity.id
_entity.type
_entity.pdbx_description
1 polymer ?
#
loop_
_entity_poly.entity_id
_entity_poly.type
_entity_poly.pdbx_seq_one_letter_code
_entity_poly.pdbx_strand_id
1 'polypeptide(L)'
;MARESTILAPKRVVKTISTFLKYAVVTGANKGIGYEICRQLASNGILVVLTARDEKRGLDAVQKLKDSGISDDLVIYRQLDVVDPDSIVSLAEFVKNNFGKLDILVSNAGISGVALQAEAFQRAFEQSGEFPSGDQVWAEIGTQNYEMAEQCVKTNYYGARGMAEALAPLLQLSDSPRIVNVTSILGLLKNIPNEWAKGLLDDVENLNEDRIEEVVNEFLKDFKDDLLASKGWPTYLSAYIVSKAAMSAYTRILAKKYPSFRVNCLCPGYCKTDITTNTGSFTAAEGAENAVRLALLSDGGPSASPLDVRGVAVYLPIIYIEPDSCPVDYSMHAVVTGANKGLGWGIVKLQASKGLEMKREVAVEKLNESCLSDHVVFHLLDVMDPASIASLAAFIRSQYARLDILARPRADLHKTGAAKVNNAAISGTTIDSDALAASKITSTEGWPALLSAYVLSKAAMNAHTRILSKKYPNLCINFICPGFVKTDMSNNTGTLSVDEAAVYPVKLALLPDGGPSGLLFHSG
;
A
#
# COMPACT_ATOMS: atom_id res chain seq x y z
N MET A 1 22.01 42.80 63.23
CA MET A 1 20.88 42.96 62.30
C MET A 1 21.19 42.16 61.05
N ALA A 2 20.59 40.97 60.95
CA ALA A 2 20.78 40.03 59.86
C ALA A 2 20.05 40.51 58.59
N ARG A 3 20.67 40.29 57.42
CA ARG A 3 20.04 40.48 56.11
C ARG A 3 19.29 39.20 55.76
N GLU A 4 17.96 39.28 55.64
CA GLU A 4 17.14 38.21 55.08
C GLU A 4 17.35 38.14 53.57
N SER A 5 17.87 37.00 53.09
CA SER A 5 17.89 36.64 51.68
C SER A 5 16.56 35.96 51.34
N THR A 6 15.71 36.65 50.57
CA THR A 6 14.47 36.10 50.05
C THR A 6 14.79 35.02 49.00
N ILE A 7 14.62 33.76 49.38
CA ILE A 7 14.68 32.61 48.48
C ILE A 7 13.41 32.64 47.60
N LEU A 8 13.57 33.01 46.33
CA LEU A 8 12.53 32.84 45.32
C LEU A 8 12.36 31.33 45.07
N ALA A 9 11.21 30.79 45.47
CA ALA A 9 10.80 29.44 45.11
C ALA A 9 10.78 29.29 43.57
N PRO A 10 11.16 28.12 43.02
CA PRO A 10 11.14 27.91 41.58
C PRO A 10 9.71 28.04 41.07
N LYS A 11 9.48 28.99 40.15
CA LYS A 11 8.23 29.09 39.39
C LYS A 11 8.05 27.76 38.67
N ARG A 12 7.06 26.97 39.12
CA ARG A 12 6.58 25.79 38.43
C ARG A 12 6.06 26.27 37.08
N VAL A 13 6.87 26.12 36.03
CA VAL A 13 6.42 26.33 34.65
C VAL A 13 5.45 25.19 34.36
N VAL A 14 4.19 25.40 34.67
CA VAL A 14 3.10 24.61 34.09
C VAL A 14 3.10 25.00 32.62
N LYS A 15 3.87 24.26 31.82
CA LYS A 15 3.87 24.39 30.37
C LYS A 15 2.47 23.98 29.94
N THR A 16 1.64 24.94 29.55
CA THR A 16 0.31 24.70 29.00
C THR A 16 0.47 23.82 27.77
N ILE A 17 0.38 22.50 27.94
CA ILE A 17 0.29 21.56 26.82
C ILE A 17 -1.03 21.91 26.16
N SER A 18 -0.93 22.46 24.95
CA SER A 18 -2.08 22.80 24.13
C SER A 18 -3.05 21.62 24.10
N THR A 19 -4.31 21.86 24.46
CA THR A 19 -5.43 20.90 24.41
C THR A 19 -5.75 20.40 22.98
N PHE A 20 -4.93 20.77 21.99
CA PHE A 20 -5.07 20.40 20.57
C PHE A 20 -3.94 19.50 20.05
N LEU A 21 -2.97 19.10 20.89
CA LEU A 21 -1.86 18.26 20.44
C LEU A 21 -2.35 16.80 20.24
N LYS A 22 -1.95 16.18 19.13
CA LYS A 22 -2.14 14.75 18.91
C LYS A 22 -0.95 13.97 19.47
N TYR A 23 -1.22 12.79 20.03
CA TYR A 23 -0.23 11.90 20.62
C TYR A 23 -0.11 10.60 19.84
N ALA A 24 1.13 10.22 19.52
CA ALA A 24 1.43 8.98 18.81
C ALA A 24 2.38 8.08 19.62
N VAL A 25 2.15 6.77 19.56
CA VAL A 25 3.11 5.75 20.02
C VAL A 25 3.60 4.99 18.79
N VAL A 26 4.92 4.89 18.62
CA VAL A 26 5.53 4.09 17.54
C VAL A 26 6.42 3.02 18.16
N THR A 27 6.11 1.75 17.86
CA THR A 27 6.85 0.60 18.40
C THR A 27 8.14 0.32 17.63
N GLY A 28 9.23 -0.02 18.33
CA GLY A 28 10.50 -0.41 17.69
C GLY A 28 11.11 0.67 16.80
N ALA A 29 11.13 1.91 17.30
CA ALA A 29 11.36 3.12 16.52
C ALA A 29 12.75 3.76 16.71
N ASN A 30 13.70 3.06 17.32
CA ASN A 30 15.08 3.57 17.44
C ASN A 30 15.90 3.52 16.14
N LYS A 31 15.39 2.90 15.07
CA LYS A 31 16.05 2.79 13.76
C LYS A 31 15.04 2.47 12.65
N GLY A 32 15.51 2.48 11.41
CA GLY A 32 14.77 2.02 10.23
C GLY A 32 13.47 2.78 10.01
N ILE A 33 12.43 2.08 9.55
CA ILE A 33 11.13 2.67 9.19
C ILE A 33 10.49 3.35 10.41
N GLY A 34 10.48 2.71 11.58
CA GLY A 34 9.90 3.28 12.80
C GLY A 34 10.52 4.62 13.21
N TYR A 35 11.84 4.77 13.05
CA TYR A 35 12.53 6.05 13.30
C TYR A 35 12.04 7.15 12.34
N GLU A 36 11.91 6.83 11.05
CA GLU A 36 11.42 7.78 10.06
C GLU A 36 9.94 8.12 10.22
N ILE A 37 9.12 7.17 10.70
CA ILE A 37 7.73 7.44 11.10
C ILE A 37 7.70 8.46 12.24
N CYS A 38 8.53 8.28 13.28
CA CYS A 38 8.65 9.26 14.36
C CYS A 38 9.03 10.65 13.84
N ARG A 39 10.05 10.72 12.98
CA ARG A 39 10.51 11.98 12.39
C ARG A 39 9.38 12.69 11.63
N GLN A 40 8.70 11.96 10.74
CA GLN A 40 7.67 12.53 9.88
C GLN A 40 6.40 12.91 10.64
N LEU A 41 5.97 12.12 11.63
CA LEU A 41 4.85 12.50 12.50
C LEU A 41 5.18 13.75 13.32
N ALA A 42 6.38 13.81 13.91
CA ALA A 42 6.82 14.98 14.66
C ALA A 42 6.95 16.23 13.78
N SER A 43 7.41 16.10 12.53
CA SER A 43 7.39 17.20 11.55
C SER A 43 5.97 17.70 11.23
N ASN A 44 4.94 16.88 11.45
CA ASN A 44 3.53 17.27 11.31
C ASN A 44 2.92 17.78 12.63
N GLY A 45 3.75 18.10 13.64
CA GLY A 45 3.31 18.70 14.90
C GLY A 45 2.69 17.71 15.90
N ILE A 46 2.88 16.41 15.69
CA ILE A 46 2.42 15.36 16.61
C ILE A 46 3.48 15.10 17.67
N LEU A 47 3.07 14.96 18.93
CA LEU A 47 3.98 14.48 19.96
C LEU A 47 4.10 12.96 19.85
N VAL A 48 5.32 12.48 19.61
CA VAL A 48 5.61 11.08 19.38
C VAL A 48 6.35 10.48 20.58
N VAL A 49 5.79 9.41 21.12
CA VAL A 49 6.49 8.48 22.01
C VAL A 49 7.25 7.49 21.14
N LEU A 50 8.54 7.75 20.97
CA LEU A 50 9.49 6.85 20.34
C LEU A 50 9.81 5.74 21.34
N THR A 51 9.59 4.49 20.95
CA THR A 51 9.86 3.36 21.84
C THR A 51 10.91 2.41 21.30
N ALA A 52 11.66 1.80 22.22
CA ALA A 52 12.65 0.78 21.89
C ALA A 52 12.99 -0.06 23.12
N ARG A 53 13.39 -1.31 22.89
CA ARG A 53 13.80 -2.24 23.96
C ARG A 53 15.04 -1.78 24.72
N ASP A 54 15.98 -1.20 23.97
CA ASP A 54 17.28 -0.77 24.46
C ASP A 54 17.25 0.74 24.74
N GLU A 55 17.47 1.09 26.00
CA GLU A 55 17.40 2.47 26.49
C GLU A 55 18.38 3.40 25.79
N LYS A 56 19.65 2.96 25.67
CA LYS A 56 20.69 3.76 25.03
C LYS A 56 20.34 4.04 23.58
N ARG A 57 19.98 3.02 22.80
CA ARG A 57 19.59 3.18 21.39
C ARG A 57 18.34 4.04 21.23
N GLY A 58 17.39 3.96 22.16
CA GLY A 58 16.21 4.81 22.17
C GLY A 58 16.54 6.28 22.42
N LEU A 59 17.33 6.58 23.45
CA LEU A 59 17.77 7.95 23.77
C LEU A 59 18.64 8.55 22.65
N ASP A 60 19.57 7.78 22.10
CA ASP A 60 20.40 8.20 20.96
C ASP A 60 19.54 8.53 19.74
N ALA A 61 18.48 7.75 19.47
CA ALA A 61 17.55 8.03 18.39
C ALA A 61 16.77 9.34 18.61
N VAL A 62 16.28 9.59 19.83
CA VAL A 62 15.61 10.85 20.15
C VAL A 62 16.57 12.03 19.99
N GLN A 63 17.82 11.92 20.44
CA GLN A 63 18.80 13.00 20.28
C GLN A 63 19.08 13.29 18.80
N LYS A 64 19.24 12.26 17.97
CA LYS A 64 19.41 12.44 16.51
C LYS A 64 18.24 13.15 15.85
N LEU A 65 17.00 12.88 16.28
CA LEU A 65 15.82 13.58 15.76
C LEU A 65 15.85 15.07 16.14
N LYS A 66 16.22 15.38 17.39
CA LYS A 66 16.36 16.76 17.86
C LYS A 66 17.45 17.52 17.10
N ASP A 67 18.61 16.90 16.92
CA ASP A 67 19.72 17.44 16.16
C ASP A 67 19.36 17.68 14.67
N SER A 68 18.39 16.91 14.13
CA SER A 68 17.86 17.09 12.78
C SER A 68 16.83 18.22 12.62
N GLY A 69 16.54 18.96 13.69
CA GLY A 69 15.63 20.11 13.69
C GLY A 69 14.20 19.81 14.14
N ILE A 70 13.91 18.60 14.66
CA ILE A 70 12.63 18.31 15.32
C ILE A 70 12.62 18.98 16.69
N SER A 71 11.51 19.64 17.05
CA SER A 71 11.38 20.31 18.35
C SER A 71 11.55 19.33 19.51
N ASP A 72 12.32 19.75 20.53
CA ASP A 72 12.61 18.95 21.73
C ASP A 72 11.38 18.42 22.47
N ASP A 73 10.25 19.11 22.33
CA ASP A 73 8.99 18.80 22.99
C ASP A 73 8.11 17.81 22.20
N LEU A 74 8.43 17.54 20.92
CA LEU A 74 7.62 16.70 20.03
C LEU A 74 8.06 15.24 19.99
N VAL A 75 9.23 14.89 20.52
CA VAL A 75 9.68 13.49 20.56
C VAL A 75 10.21 13.16 21.94
N ILE A 76 9.63 12.13 22.54
CA ILE A 76 10.06 11.60 23.83
C ILE A 76 10.34 10.11 23.72
N TYR A 77 11.28 9.63 24.53
CA TYR A 77 11.61 8.22 24.61
C TYR A 77 10.85 7.52 25.74
N ARG A 78 10.40 6.29 25.49
CA ARG A 78 10.03 5.33 26.53
C ARG A 78 10.52 3.93 26.18
N GLN A 79 11.03 3.21 27.18
CA GLN A 79 11.39 1.81 27.00
C GLN A 79 10.13 0.98 26.71
N LEU A 80 10.26 0.06 25.76
CA LEU A 80 9.22 -0.92 25.43
C LEU A 80 9.84 -2.19 24.86
N ASP A 81 9.55 -3.33 25.49
CA ASP A 81 9.59 -4.64 24.85
C ASP A 81 8.15 -5.12 24.60
N VAL A 82 7.79 -5.26 23.32
CA VAL A 82 6.44 -5.69 22.92
C VAL A 82 6.16 -7.15 23.26
N VAL A 83 7.16 -7.93 23.67
CA VAL A 83 6.98 -9.32 24.11
C VAL A 83 6.76 -9.41 25.63
N ASP A 84 7.05 -8.34 26.37
CA ASP A 84 6.90 -8.27 27.83
C ASP A 84 5.59 -7.55 28.21
N PRO A 85 4.59 -8.27 28.77
CA PRO A 85 3.33 -7.66 29.20
C PRO A 85 3.51 -6.51 30.20
N ASP A 86 4.48 -6.61 31.12
CA ASP A 86 4.71 -5.57 32.13
C ASP A 86 5.27 -4.29 31.50
N SER A 87 6.11 -4.45 30.46
CA SER A 87 6.62 -3.34 29.65
C SER A 87 5.48 -2.62 28.91
N ILE A 88 4.53 -3.37 28.33
CA ILE A 88 3.35 -2.82 27.67
C ILE A 88 2.47 -2.05 28.66
N VAL A 89 2.19 -2.63 29.83
CA VAL A 89 1.38 -1.99 30.89
C VAL A 89 2.04 -0.69 31.36
N SER A 90 3.35 -0.73 31.64
CA SER A 90 4.12 0.45 32.05
C SER A 90 4.06 1.59 31.01
N LEU A 91 4.10 1.26 29.72
CA LEU A 91 3.93 2.25 28.65
C LEU A 91 2.50 2.80 28.60
N ALA A 92 1.48 1.94 28.74
CA ALA A 92 0.08 2.39 28.75
C ALA A 92 -0.22 3.32 29.93
N GLU A 93 0.29 3.00 31.13
CA GLU A 93 0.19 3.86 32.31
C GLU A 93 0.90 5.20 32.11
N PHE A 94 2.09 5.18 31.49
CA PHE A 94 2.79 6.39 31.13
C PHE A 94 1.96 7.28 30.20
N VAL A 95 1.41 6.74 29.11
CA VAL A 95 0.56 7.50 28.16
C VAL A 95 -0.67 8.06 28.88
N LYS A 96 -1.32 7.25 29.72
CA LYS A 96 -2.47 7.67 30.53
C LYS A 96 -2.12 8.84 31.46
N ASN A 97 -1.04 8.73 32.22
CA ASN A 97 -0.68 9.71 33.24
C ASN A 97 -0.15 11.03 32.63
N ASN A 98 0.50 10.96 31.47
CA ASN A 98 1.14 12.11 30.84
C ASN A 98 0.23 12.83 29.84
N PHE A 99 -0.67 12.10 29.15
CA PHE A 99 -1.46 12.66 28.05
C PHE A 99 -2.97 12.49 28.25
N GLY A 100 -3.41 11.54 29.07
CA GLY A 100 -4.82 11.25 29.32
C GLY A 100 -5.57 10.57 28.17
N LYS A 101 -4.96 10.49 26.97
CA LYS A 101 -5.49 9.81 25.78
C LYS A 101 -4.35 9.38 24.85
N LEU A 102 -4.68 8.65 23.79
CA LEU A 102 -3.78 8.39 22.66
C LEU A 102 -4.54 8.62 21.35
N ASP A 103 -3.91 9.23 20.34
CA ASP A 103 -4.55 9.44 19.04
C ASP A 103 -4.07 8.45 17.98
N ILE A 104 -2.79 8.05 18.02
CA ILE A 104 -2.18 7.21 16.99
C ILE A 104 -1.34 6.09 17.62
N LEU A 105 -1.60 4.85 17.23
CA LEU A 105 -0.70 3.72 17.49
C LEU A 105 -0.12 3.21 16.16
N VAL A 106 1.21 3.13 16.08
CA VAL A 106 1.91 2.48 14.96
C VAL A 106 2.64 1.23 15.46
N SER A 107 2.11 0.07 15.08
CA SER A 107 2.70 -1.24 15.33
C SER A 107 3.75 -1.55 14.26
N ASN A 108 4.98 -1.05 14.47
CA ASN A 108 6.12 -1.19 13.57
C ASN A 108 7.15 -2.24 14.05
N ALA A 109 7.24 -2.51 15.35
CA ALA A 109 8.22 -3.47 15.88
C ALA A 109 8.11 -4.82 15.18
N GLY A 110 9.25 -5.35 14.72
CA GLY A 110 9.28 -6.66 14.09
C GLY A 110 10.69 -7.17 13.79
N ILE A 111 10.78 -8.48 13.61
CA ILE A 111 12.00 -9.23 13.26
C ILE A 111 11.71 -10.23 12.13
N SER A 112 12.74 -10.63 11.40
CA SER A 112 12.64 -11.55 10.26
C SER A 112 12.42 -13.02 10.67
N GLY A 113 12.74 -13.40 11.92
CA GLY A 113 12.62 -14.79 12.37
C GLY A 113 13.65 -15.75 11.76
N VAL A 114 14.73 -15.20 11.17
CA VAL A 114 15.80 -15.97 10.53
C VAL A 114 17.16 -15.37 10.90
N ALA A 115 18.19 -16.21 10.95
CA ALA A 115 19.58 -15.78 10.99
C ALA A 115 20.11 -15.63 9.56
N LEU A 116 20.36 -14.39 9.13
CA LEU A 116 20.84 -14.07 7.79
C LEU A 116 22.36 -14.05 7.71
N GLN A 117 22.90 -14.65 6.65
CA GLN A 117 24.27 -14.43 6.16
C GLN A 117 24.26 -13.17 5.30
N ALA A 118 24.70 -12.05 5.87
CA ALA A 118 24.52 -10.72 5.25
C ALA A 118 25.18 -10.61 3.88
N GLU A 119 26.38 -11.15 3.71
CA GLU A 119 27.12 -11.11 2.45
C GLU A 119 26.45 -11.99 1.38
N ALA A 120 25.90 -13.15 1.76
CA ALA A 120 25.17 -14.02 0.84
C ALA A 120 23.85 -13.37 0.40
N PHE A 121 23.13 -12.75 1.35
CA PHE A 121 21.90 -12.01 1.08
C PHE A 121 22.16 -10.85 0.11
N GLN A 122 23.20 -10.05 0.37
CA GLN A 122 23.59 -8.93 -0.48
C GLN A 122 23.98 -9.38 -1.89
N ARG A 123 24.80 -10.43 -2.02
CA ARG A 123 25.16 -10.99 -3.33
C ARG A 123 23.94 -11.47 -4.12
N ALA A 124 23.00 -12.16 -3.47
CA ALA A 124 21.79 -12.64 -4.15
C ALA A 124 20.90 -11.48 -4.63
N PHE A 125 20.81 -10.40 -3.83
CA PHE A 125 20.14 -9.17 -4.25
C PHE A 125 20.87 -8.49 -5.41
N GLU A 126 22.19 -8.34 -5.36
CA GLU A 126 22.99 -7.71 -6.42
C GLU A 126 22.91 -8.46 -7.75
N GLN A 127 22.80 -9.79 -7.71
CA GLN A 127 22.68 -10.63 -8.90
C GLN A 127 21.30 -10.53 -9.58
N SER A 128 20.24 -10.41 -8.79
CA SER A 128 18.86 -10.43 -9.31
C SER A 128 18.24 -9.04 -9.47
N GLY A 129 18.72 -8.05 -8.71
CA GLY A 129 18.07 -6.74 -8.55
C GLY A 129 16.76 -6.78 -7.75
N GLU A 130 16.37 -7.96 -7.25
CA GLU A 130 15.09 -8.23 -6.61
C GLU A 130 15.28 -8.92 -5.25
N PHE A 131 14.20 -9.00 -4.46
CA PHE A 131 14.24 -9.72 -3.19
C PHE A 131 14.63 -11.19 -3.41
N PRO A 132 15.65 -11.72 -2.69
CA PRO A 132 16.05 -13.12 -2.85
C PRO A 132 14.86 -14.06 -2.63
N SER A 133 14.62 -14.97 -3.57
CA SER A 133 13.48 -15.91 -3.52
C SER A 133 13.88 -17.30 -3.99
N GLY A 134 13.13 -18.31 -3.53
CA GLY A 134 13.38 -19.72 -3.85
C GLY A 134 14.19 -20.46 -2.79
N ASP A 135 13.86 -21.73 -2.58
CA ASP A 135 14.41 -22.56 -1.49
C ASP A 135 15.93 -22.72 -1.56
N GLN A 136 16.48 -22.92 -2.76
CA GLN A 136 17.94 -23.10 -2.93
C GLN A 136 18.72 -21.83 -2.54
N VAL A 137 18.22 -20.67 -2.95
CA VAL A 137 18.80 -19.37 -2.62
C VAL A 137 18.72 -19.14 -1.10
N TRP A 138 17.56 -19.44 -0.51
CA TRP A 138 17.36 -19.26 0.92
C TRP A 138 18.15 -20.24 1.80
N ALA A 139 18.44 -21.45 1.32
CA ALA A 139 19.30 -22.41 2.01
C ALA A 139 20.74 -21.88 2.20
N GLU A 140 21.23 -21.01 1.31
CA GLU A 140 22.54 -20.38 1.41
C GLU A 140 22.51 -19.05 2.20
N ILE A 141 21.38 -18.36 2.17
CA ILE A 141 21.23 -17.00 2.71
C ILE A 141 20.87 -17.00 4.19
N GLY A 142 20.07 -17.95 4.67
CA GLY A 142 19.61 -17.88 6.06
C GLY A 142 19.09 -19.18 6.62
N THR A 143 19.21 -19.29 7.94
CA THR A 143 18.68 -20.42 8.70
C THR A 143 17.52 -19.96 9.59
N GLN A 144 16.62 -20.89 9.88
CA GLN A 144 15.49 -20.69 10.78
C GLN A 144 15.34 -21.91 11.68
N ASN A 145 14.92 -21.69 12.93
CA ASN A 145 14.60 -22.75 13.88
C ASN A 145 13.33 -22.37 14.65
N TYR A 146 12.84 -23.30 15.48
CA TYR A 146 11.60 -23.10 16.23
C TYR A 146 11.67 -21.90 17.16
N GLU A 147 12.78 -21.68 17.87
CA GLU A 147 12.94 -20.57 18.81
C GLU A 147 12.89 -19.21 18.10
N MET A 148 13.54 -19.10 16.94
CA MET A 148 13.48 -17.89 16.10
C MET A 148 12.07 -17.67 15.53
N ALA A 149 11.38 -18.75 15.15
CA ALA A 149 10.01 -18.70 14.65
C ALA A 149 9.03 -18.23 15.73
N GLU A 150 9.11 -18.83 16.92
CA GLU A 150 8.30 -18.47 18.08
C GLU A 150 8.55 -17.01 18.47
N GLN A 151 9.81 -16.58 18.54
CA GLN A 151 10.17 -15.19 18.84
C GLN A 151 9.66 -14.22 17.76
N CYS A 152 9.68 -14.62 16.48
CA CYS A 152 9.17 -13.83 15.37
C CYS A 152 7.66 -13.62 15.51
N VAL A 153 6.90 -14.69 15.77
CA VAL A 153 5.45 -14.62 16.00
C VAL A 153 5.14 -13.77 17.25
N LYS A 154 5.84 -14.00 18.37
CA LYS A 154 5.73 -13.20 19.60
C LYS A 154 5.92 -11.70 19.34
N THR A 155 6.96 -11.35 18.62
CA THR A 155 7.29 -9.92 18.36
C THR A 155 6.35 -9.30 17.34
N ASN A 156 6.14 -9.97 16.20
CA ASN A 156 5.47 -9.41 15.03
C ASN A 156 3.95 -9.43 15.16
N TYR A 157 3.37 -10.43 15.82
CA TYR A 157 1.91 -10.59 15.93
C TYR A 157 1.44 -10.31 17.36
N TYR A 158 1.85 -11.13 18.34
CA TYR A 158 1.38 -10.98 19.72
C TYR A 158 1.75 -9.64 20.34
N GLY A 159 2.94 -9.11 20.05
CA GLY A 159 3.34 -7.81 20.55
C GLY A 159 2.49 -6.67 20.00
N ALA A 160 2.13 -6.71 18.72
CA ALA A 160 1.20 -5.74 18.15
C ALA A 160 -0.23 -5.90 18.69
N ARG A 161 -0.66 -7.15 18.91
CA ARG A 161 -1.95 -7.47 19.54
C ARG A 161 -2.03 -6.89 20.95
N GLY A 162 -1.06 -7.19 21.81
CA GLY A 162 -1.01 -6.70 23.19
C GLY A 162 -0.93 -5.18 23.28
N MET A 163 -0.16 -4.54 22.40
CA MET A 163 -0.12 -3.07 22.30
C MET A 163 -1.48 -2.47 21.92
N ALA A 164 -2.17 -3.06 20.93
CA ALA A 164 -3.48 -2.60 20.53
C ALA A 164 -4.51 -2.78 21.65
N GLU A 165 -4.50 -3.90 22.36
CA GLU A 165 -5.41 -4.18 23.48
C GLU A 165 -5.16 -3.23 24.66
N ALA A 166 -3.90 -3.05 25.07
CA ALA A 166 -3.55 -2.22 26.21
C ALA A 166 -3.82 -0.72 25.97
N LEU A 167 -3.66 -0.25 24.73
CA LEU A 167 -3.84 1.16 24.37
C LEU A 167 -5.23 1.48 23.82
N ALA A 168 -6.06 0.47 23.48
CA ALA A 168 -7.42 0.70 22.99
C ALA A 168 -8.28 1.59 23.93
N PRO A 169 -8.26 1.43 25.27
CA PRO A 169 -9.00 2.32 26.16
C PRO A 169 -8.57 3.79 26.06
N LEU A 170 -7.29 4.05 25.78
CA LEU A 170 -6.76 5.41 25.62
C LEU A 170 -7.06 5.98 24.21
N LEU A 171 -7.07 5.11 23.20
CA LEU A 171 -7.49 5.47 21.84
C LEU A 171 -8.98 5.83 21.80
N GLN A 172 -9.83 5.17 22.59
CA GLN A 172 -11.26 5.52 22.70
C GLN A 172 -11.51 6.94 23.23
N LEU A 173 -10.52 7.55 23.90
CA LEU A 173 -10.58 8.93 24.39
C LEU A 173 -10.13 9.97 23.34
N SER A 174 -9.68 9.52 22.16
CA SER A 174 -9.39 10.41 21.04
C SER A 174 -10.63 10.69 20.21
N ASP A 175 -10.73 11.91 19.70
CA ASP A 175 -11.73 12.29 18.71
C ASP A 175 -11.43 11.70 17.31
N SER A 176 -10.17 11.28 17.07
CA SER A 176 -9.71 10.76 15.78
C SER A 176 -8.71 9.59 15.94
N PRO A 177 -9.10 8.44 16.53
CA PRO A 177 -8.18 7.35 16.82
C PRO A 177 -7.71 6.59 15.58
N ARG A 178 -6.41 6.25 15.55
CA ARG A 178 -5.74 5.55 14.44
C ARG A 178 -4.88 4.39 14.94
N ILE A 179 -4.97 3.26 14.25
CA ILE A 179 -4.04 2.13 14.40
C ILE A 179 -3.45 1.81 13.03
N VAL A 180 -2.12 1.79 12.95
CA VAL A 180 -1.36 1.45 11.74
C VAL A 180 -0.48 0.24 12.03
N ASN A 181 -0.81 -0.90 11.42
CA ASN A 181 -0.02 -2.11 11.53
C ASN A 181 0.94 -2.24 10.34
N VAL A 182 2.25 -2.24 10.59
CA VAL A 182 3.26 -2.40 9.54
C VAL A 182 3.42 -3.88 9.20
N THR A 183 2.79 -4.29 8.11
CA THR A 183 2.81 -5.66 7.58
C THR A 183 3.89 -5.80 6.49
N SER A 184 3.68 -6.69 5.52
CA SER A 184 4.59 -6.94 4.41
C SER A 184 3.82 -7.57 3.25
N ILE A 185 4.30 -7.36 2.03
CA ILE A 185 3.80 -8.07 0.83
C ILE A 185 4.00 -9.59 0.97
N LEU A 186 4.98 -10.03 1.76
CA LEU A 186 5.19 -11.43 2.09
C LEU A 186 4.05 -11.99 2.96
N GLY A 187 3.35 -11.15 3.73
CA GLY A 187 2.18 -11.54 4.51
C GLY A 187 0.88 -11.67 3.72
N LEU A 188 0.91 -11.51 2.39
CA LEU A 188 -0.26 -11.78 1.56
C LEU A 188 -0.61 -13.27 1.57
N LEU A 189 -1.89 -13.59 1.65
CA LEU A 189 -2.39 -14.97 1.74
C LEU A 189 -1.97 -15.87 0.58
N LYS A 190 -1.66 -15.30 -0.61
CA LYS A 190 -1.11 -16.06 -1.75
C LYS A 190 0.24 -16.72 -1.44
N ASN A 191 0.97 -16.22 -0.43
CA ASN A 191 2.26 -16.75 -0.02
C ASN A 191 2.14 -17.81 1.09
N ILE A 192 0.91 -18.20 1.47
CA ILE A 192 0.63 -19.31 2.38
C ILE A 192 -0.01 -20.42 1.55
N PRO A 193 0.76 -21.45 1.12
CA PRO A 193 0.23 -22.55 0.33
C PRO A 193 -0.74 -23.46 1.10
N ASN A 194 -0.68 -23.46 2.44
CA ASN A 194 -1.60 -24.22 3.29
C ASN A 194 -3.02 -23.67 3.13
N GLU A 195 -3.84 -24.37 2.33
CA GLU A 195 -5.19 -23.92 1.97
C GLU A 195 -6.15 -23.87 3.18
N TRP A 196 -5.94 -24.69 4.21
CA TRP A 196 -6.72 -24.61 5.45
C TRP A 196 -6.46 -23.28 6.17
N ALA A 197 -5.19 -22.96 6.42
CA ALA A 197 -4.79 -21.72 7.07
C ALA A 197 -5.22 -20.49 6.27
N LYS A 198 -5.02 -20.53 4.95
CA LYS A 198 -5.44 -19.50 4.02
C LYS A 198 -6.97 -19.30 4.03
N GLY A 199 -7.74 -20.38 4.01
CA GLY A 199 -9.19 -20.34 4.10
C GLY A 199 -9.68 -19.70 5.40
N LEU A 200 -9.09 -20.07 6.54
CA LEU A 200 -9.43 -19.48 7.84
C LEU A 200 -9.10 -17.98 7.92
N LEU A 201 -7.96 -17.54 7.37
CA LEU A 201 -7.55 -16.14 7.40
C LEU A 201 -8.30 -15.26 6.35
N ASP A 202 -8.81 -15.86 5.27
CA ASP A 202 -9.56 -15.14 4.23
C ASP A 202 -11.06 -15.01 4.53
N ASP A 203 -11.60 -15.82 5.45
CA ASP A 203 -13.02 -15.80 5.84
C ASP A 203 -13.36 -14.56 6.68
N VAL A 204 -13.48 -13.40 6.02
CA VAL A 204 -13.73 -12.09 6.64
C VAL A 204 -14.97 -12.09 7.55
N GLU A 205 -16.00 -12.87 7.20
CA GLU A 205 -17.26 -12.89 7.96
C GLU A 205 -17.09 -13.55 9.33
N ASN A 206 -16.38 -14.68 9.37
CA ASN A 206 -16.20 -15.49 10.58
C ASN A 206 -14.85 -15.26 11.29
N LEU A 207 -13.96 -14.45 10.71
CA LEU A 207 -12.65 -14.17 11.28
C LEU A 207 -12.76 -13.56 12.69
N ASN A 208 -12.04 -14.17 13.62
CA ASN A 208 -11.92 -13.73 15.01
C ASN A 208 -10.53 -14.09 15.58
N GLU A 209 -10.24 -13.65 16.81
CA GLU A 209 -8.94 -13.82 17.43
C GLU A 209 -8.58 -15.33 17.58
N ASP A 210 -9.54 -16.17 18.02
CA ASP A 210 -9.33 -17.62 18.18
C ASP A 210 -8.97 -18.34 16.88
N ARG A 211 -9.54 -17.91 15.75
CA ARG A 211 -9.21 -18.44 14.42
C ARG A 211 -7.77 -18.11 14.00
N ILE A 212 -7.28 -16.91 14.33
CA ILE A 212 -5.89 -16.56 14.09
C ILE A 212 -4.98 -17.37 15.01
N GLU A 213 -5.35 -17.52 16.29
CA GLU A 213 -4.62 -18.34 17.26
C GLU A 213 -4.51 -19.80 16.79
N GLU A 214 -5.59 -20.39 16.26
CA GLU A 214 -5.59 -21.74 15.73
C GLU A 214 -4.57 -21.91 14.60
N VAL A 215 -4.54 -20.98 13.65
CA VAL A 215 -3.59 -20.99 12.53
C VAL A 215 -2.14 -20.83 13.02
N VAL A 216 -1.90 -19.89 13.93
CA VAL A 216 -0.56 -19.60 14.46
C VAL A 216 -0.03 -20.76 15.31
N ASN A 217 -0.88 -21.35 16.15
CA ASN A 217 -0.51 -22.49 17.00
C ASN A 217 -0.24 -23.75 16.17
N GLU A 218 -1.07 -24.04 15.17
CA GLU A 218 -0.83 -25.18 14.28
C GLU A 218 0.44 -24.98 13.45
N PHE A 219 0.70 -23.77 12.96
CA PHE A 219 1.96 -23.44 12.29
C PHE A 219 3.17 -23.68 13.20
N LEU A 220 3.16 -23.19 14.44
CA LEU A 220 4.28 -23.36 15.38
C LEU A 220 4.48 -24.83 15.74
N LYS A 221 3.39 -25.58 15.93
CA LYS A 221 3.43 -27.03 16.15
C LYS A 221 4.05 -27.74 14.96
N ASP A 222 3.56 -27.49 13.75
CA ASP A 222 4.08 -28.11 12.52
C ASP A 222 5.53 -27.68 12.25
N PHE A 223 5.95 -26.47 12.63
CA PHE A 223 7.36 -26.07 12.58
C PHE A 223 8.19 -26.94 13.51
N LYS A 224 7.76 -27.08 14.77
CA LYS A 224 8.47 -27.86 15.79
C LYS A 224 8.64 -29.33 15.41
N ASP A 225 7.64 -29.88 14.72
CA ASP A 225 7.60 -31.27 14.25
C ASP A 225 8.29 -31.46 12.88
N ASP A 226 8.91 -30.41 12.31
CA ASP A 226 9.58 -30.40 11.00
C ASP A 226 8.64 -30.77 9.82
N LEU A 227 7.41 -30.27 9.89
CA LEU A 227 6.33 -30.58 8.94
C LEU A 227 5.99 -29.41 8.00
N LEU A 228 6.79 -28.34 7.96
CA LEU A 228 6.46 -27.14 7.17
C LEU A 228 6.14 -27.47 5.71
N ALA A 229 7.07 -28.12 5.00
CA ALA A 229 6.89 -28.45 3.59
C ALA A 229 5.74 -29.44 3.35
N SER A 230 5.65 -30.49 4.17
CA SER A 230 4.64 -31.55 4.02
C SER A 230 3.22 -31.07 4.33
N LYS A 231 3.10 -30.01 5.15
CA LYS A 231 1.82 -29.35 5.48
C LYS A 231 1.57 -28.08 4.66
N GLY A 232 2.39 -27.78 3.66
CA GLY A 232 2.21 -26.64 2.77
C GLY A 232 2.43 -25.28 3.43
N TRP A 233 3.17 -25.21 4.55
CA TRP A 233 3.64 -23.95 5.08
C TRP A 233 4.79 -23.39 4.23
N PRO A 234 5.03 -22.07 4.26
CA PRO A 234 6.22 -21.52 3.63
C PRO A 234 7.49 -22.15 4.25
N THR A 235 8.49 -22.39 3.42
CA THR A 235 9.72 -23.12 3.77
C THR A 235 10.89 -22.21 4.10
N TYR A 236 10.81 -20.93 3.77
CA TYR A 236 11.75 -19.88 4.17
C TYR A 236 10.98 -18.64 4.64
N LEU A 237 11.56 -17.88 5.57
CA LEU A 237 10.88 -16.74 6.22
C LEU A 237 9.49 -17.12 6.75
N SER A 238 9.31 -18.37 7.15
CA SER A 238 7.98 -18.95 7.33
C SER A 238 7.21 -18.25 8.45
N ALA A 239 7.88 -18.05 9.60
CA ALA A 239 7.32 -17.31 10.73
C ALA A 239 7.06 -15.83 10.40
N TYR A 240 7.88 -15.21 9.55
CA TYR A 240 7.66 -13.83 9.11
C TYR A 240 6.41 -13.73 8.24
N ILE A 241 6.26 -14.62 7.26
CA ILE A 241 5.09 -14.69 6.37
C ILE A 241 3.81 -14.90 7.20
N VAL A 242 3.81 -15.94 8.06
CA VAL A 242 2.64 -16.28 8.88
C VAL A 242 2.31 -15.15 9.86
N SER A 243 3.30 -14.57 10.56
CA SER A 243 3.04 -13.47 11.49
C SER A 243 2.50 -12.20 10.82
N LYS A 244 2.96 -11.88 9.60
CA LYS A 244 2.47 -10.71 8.85
C LYS A 244 1.09 -10.95 8.23
N ALA A 245 0.76 -12.19 7.87
CA ALA A 245 -0.59 -12.58 7.49
C ALA A 245 -1.55 -12.50 8.69
N ALA A 246 -1.16 -13.04 9.85
CA ALA A 246 -1.91 -12.95 11.10
C ALA A 246 -2.17 -11.50 11.52
N MET A 247 -1.15 -10.62 11.43
CA MET A 247 -1.30 -9.19 11.70
C MET A 247 -2.27 -8.50 10.71
N SER A 248 -2.25 -8.90 9.43
CA SER A 248 -3.19 -8.39 8.42
C SER A 248 -4.63 -8.82 8.72
N ALA A 249 -4.83 -10.08 9.11
CA ALA A 249 -6.12 -10.61 9.55
C ALA A 249 -6.61 -9.89 10.82
N TYR A 250 -5.74 -9.71 11.81
CA TYR A 250 -6.06 -9.00 13.05
C TYR A 250 -6.43 -7.53 12.83
N THR A 251 -5.85 -6.88 11.82
CA THR A 251 -6.25 -5.53 11.42
C THR A 251 -7.73 -5.47 11.03
N ARG A 252 -8.26 -6.50 10.34
CA ARG A 252 -9.69 -6.60 9.99
C ARG A 252 -10.55 -6.78 11.24
N ILE A 253 -10.10 -7.59 12.19
CA ILE A 253 -10.78 -7.80 13.48
C ILE A 253 -10.86 -6.48 14.25
N LEU A 254 -9.74 -5.76 14.40
CA LEU A 254 -9.70 -4.48 15.10
C LEU A 254 -10.62 -3.44 14.45
N ALA A 255 -10.64 -3.36 13.12
CA ALA A 255 -11.53 -2.44 12.41
C ALA A 255 -13.01 -2.76 12.64
N LYS A 256 -13.39 -4.05 12.72
CA LYS A 256 -14.75 -4.49 13.06
C LYS A 256 -15.09 -4.23 14.52
N LYS A 257 -14.15 -4.47 15.44
CA LYS A 257 -14.27 -4.28 16.89
C LYS A 257 -14.36 -2.81 17.29
N TYR A 258 -13.66 -1.93 16.57
CA TYR A 258 -13.61 -0.48 16.83
C TYR A 258 -14.00 0.32 15.57
N PRO A 259 -15.30 0.42 15.24
CA PRO A 259 -15.75 1.09 14.00
C PRO A 259 -15.47 2.61 13.97
N SER A 260 -15.29 3.25 15.13
CA SER A 260 -14.86 4.64 15.24
C SER A 260 -13.38 4.86 14.96
N PHE A 261 -12.58 3.79 14.96
CA PHE A 261 -11.14 3.87 14.69
C PHE A 261 -10.89 3.77 13.19
N ARG A 262 -9.79 4.37 12.73
CA ARG A 262 -9.21 3.99 11.43
C ARG A 262 -8.07 3.03 11.69
N VAL A 263 -8.33 1.76 11.42
CA VAL A 263 -7.39 0.67 11.64
C VAL A 263 -7.00 0.11 10.28
N ASN A 264 -5.73 0.29 9.90
CA ASN A 264 -5.23 -0.13 8.60
C ASN A 264 -3.89 -0.83 8.75
N CYS A 265 -3.52 -1.58 7.71
CA CYS A 265 -2.20 -2.17 7.60
C CYS A 265 -1.56 -1.82 6.25
N LEU A 266 -0.23 -1.90 6.19
CA LEU A 266 0.51 -1.62 4.96
C LEU A 266 1.77 -2.46 4.84
N CYS A 267 2.15 -2.76 3.61
CA CYS A 267 3.53 -3.11 3.30
C CYS A 267 4.32 -1.81 3.17
N PRO A 268 5.48 -1.62 3.83
CA PRO A 268 6.31 -0.43 3.67
C PRO A 268 7.23 -0.52 2.45
N GLY A 269 7.19 -1.63 1.72
CA GLY A 269 8.06 -1.89 0.57
C GLY A 269 9.41 -2.46 1.02
N TYR A 270 10.23 -2.84 0.05
CA TYR A 270 11.54 -3.41 0.29
C TYR A 270 12.56 -2.30 0.60
N CYS A 271 12.66 -1.95 1.89
CA CYS A 271 13.42 -0.80 2.36
C CYS A 271 14.82 -1.17 2.84
N LYS A 272 15.81 -0.36 2.47
CA LYS A 272 17.20 -0.41 2.96
C LYS A 272 17.25 -0.19 4.47
N THR A 273 17.27 -1.28 5.22
CA THR A 273 17.31 -1.29 6.69
C THR A 273 18.09 -2.51 7.18
N ASP A 274 18.37 -2.58 8.48
CA ASP A 274 19.09 -3.72 9.06
C ASP A 274 18.40 -5.07 8.81
N ILE A 275 17.06 -5.12 8.76
CA ILE A 275 16.31 -6.39 8.53
C ILE A 275 16.56 -6.95 7.13
N THR A 276 16.93 -6.08 6.18
CA THR A 276 17.24 -6.43 4.78
C THR A 276 18.73 -6.27 4.48
N THR A 277 19.58 -6.27 5.51
CA THR A 277 21.04 -6.12 5.38
C THR A 277 21.43 -4.87 4.58
N ASN A 278 20.68 -3.78 4.75
CA ASN A 278 20.77 -2.50 4.03
C ASN A 278 20.58 -2.58 2.50
N THR A 279 19.95 -3.65 2.01
CA THR A 279 19.50 -3.78 0.62
C THR A 279 18.04 -3.40 0.48
N GLY A 280 17.62 -3.02 -0.72
CA GLY A 280 16.25 -2.60 -0.99
C GLY A 280 16.15 -1.55 -2.09
N SER A 281 14.95 -1.42 -2.64
CA SER A 281 14.63 -0.43 -3.66
C SER A 281 14.25 0.93 -3.06
N PHE A 282 13.86 0.95 -1.78
CA PHE A 282 13.41 2.15 -1.08
C PHE A 282 14.33 2.50 0.10
N THR A 283 14.40 3.76 0.45
CA THR A 283 14.94 4.22 1.74
C THR A 283 13.93 3.96 2.87
N ALA A 284 14.40 3.94 4.11
CA ALA A 284 13.52 3.87 5.27
C ALA A 284 12.52 5.05 5.33
N ALA A 285 12.91 6.23 4.84
CA ALA A 285 12.07 7.43 4.82
C ALA A 285 10.91 7.28 3.83
N GLU A 286 11.17 6.77 2.63
CA GLU A 286 10.14 6.47 1.62
C GLU A 286 9.17 5.39 2.13
N GLY A 287 9.69 4.34 2.79
CA GLY A 287 8.84 3.30 3.38
C GLY A 287 7.93 3.80 4.51
N ALA A 288 8.36 4.83 5.25
CA ALA A 288 7.58 5.43 6.33
C ALA A 288 6.41 6.29 5.83
N GLU A 289 6.47 6.86 4.62
CA GLU A 289 5.47 7.83 4.14
C GLU A 289 4.04 7.30 4.19
N ASN A 290 3.81 6.04 3.83
CA ASN A 290 2.44 5.51 3.79
C ASN A 290 1.93 5.13 5.19
N ALA A 291 2.82 4.77 6.11
CA ALA A 291 2.46 4.64 7.52
C ALA A 291 2.03 5.98 8.10
N VAL A 292 2.75 7.05 7.78
CA VAL A 292 2.41 8.41 8.19
C VAL A 292 1.09 8.86 7.54
N ARG A 293 0.88 8.62 6.24
CA ARG A 293 -0.40 8.93 5.58
C ARG A 293 -1.57 8.22 6.24
N LEU A 294 -1.41 6.94 6.61
CA LEU A 294 -2.45 6.18 7.32
C LEU A 294 -2.71 6.73 8.73
N ALA A 295 -1.65 7.11 9.44
CA ALA A 295 -1.73 7.75 10.76
C ALA A 295 -2.36 9.14 10.72
N LEU A 296 -2.28 9.84 9.59
CA LEU A 296 -2.83 11.19 9.38
C LEU A 296 -4.15 11.20 8.59
N LEU A 297 -4.77 10.05 8.34
CA LEU A 297 -6.06 9.98 7.66
C LEU A 297 -7.09 10.89 8.34
N SER A 298 -7.95 11.52 7.55
CA SER A 298 -9.14 12.21 8.06
C SER A 298 -10.13 11.21 8.66
N ASP A 299 -11.06 11.69 9.49
CA ASP A 299 -12.05 10.82 10.13
C ASP A 299 -12.98 10.13 9.14
N GLY A 300 -13.17 10.63 7.91
CA GLY A 300 -13.88 9.94 6.83
C GLY A 300 -13.07 8.89 6.07
N GLY A 301 -11.76 8.75 6.35
CA GLY A 301 -10.84 7.89 5.60
C GLY A 301 -11.15 6.39 5.69
N PRO A 302 -10.50 5.57 4.84
CA PRO A 302 -10.71 4.12 4.83
C PRO A 302 -10.28 3.45 6.14
N SER A 303 -10.94 2.34 6.47
CA SER A 303 -10.58 1.42 7.56
C SER A 303 -10.58 -0.01 7.02
N ALA A 304 -9.82 -0.91 7.63
CA ALA A 304 -9.61 -2.31 7.22
C ALA A 304 -8.97 -2.51 5.83
N SER A 305 -8.34 -1.49 5.24
CA SER A 305 -7.77 -1.59 3.89
C SER A 305 -6.27 -1.86 3.95
N PRO A 306 -5.77 -2.96 3.35
CA PRO A 306 -4.33 -3.11 3.11
C PRO A 306 -3.93 -2.11 2.04
N LEU A 307 -3.00 -1.21 2.37
CA LEU A 307 -2.38 -0.32 1.38
C LEU A 307 -1.01 -0.86 1.00
N ASP A 308 -0.79 -0.95 -0.30
CA ASP A 308 0.55 -1.09 -0.84
C ASP A 308 1.21 0.30 -0.90
N VAL A 309 2.53 0.36 -0.75
CA VAL A 309 3.28 1.62 -0.85
C VAL A 309 3.00 2.18 -2.24
N ARG A 310 2.21 3.24 -2.36
CA ARG A 310 2.29 4.20 -3.48
C ARG A 310 1.31 5.35 -3.26
N GLY A 311 1.87 6.54 -3.04
CA GLY A 311 1.16 7.78 -3.33
C GLY A 311 0.72 7.77 -4.80
N VAL A 312 -0.49 8.29 -5.05
CA VAL A 312 -1.15 8.39 -6.37
C VAL A 312 -0.71 7.33 -7.40
N ALA A 313 -1.21 6.11 -7.23
CA ALA A 313 -1.07 5.04 -8.22
C ALA A 313 -2.03 5.26 -9.40
N VAL A 314 -1.53 5.25 -10.65
CA VAL A 314 -2.33 5.48 -11.87
C VAL A 314 -2.99 4.20 -12.36
N TYR A 315 -4.14 3.76 -11.83
CA TYR A 315 -4.65 2.42 -12.20
C TYR A 315 -5.36 2.37 -13.58
N LEU A 316 -5.04 1.37 -14.42
CA LEU A 316 -5.57 1.23 -15.78
C LEU A 316 -6.28 -0.12 -15.97
N PRO A 317 -7.47 -0.19 -16.60
CA PRO A 317 -8.02 -1.42 -17.11
C PRO A 317 -7.48 -1.71 -18.52
N ILE A 318 -7.15 -2.98 -18.76
CA ILE A 318 -6.72 -3.51 -20.06
C ILE A 318 -7.65 -4.66 -20.41
N ILE A 319 -8.23 -4.58 -21.60
CA ILE A 319 -9.16 -5.57 -22.14
C ILE A 319 -8.56 -6.10 -23.44
N TYR A 320 -8.31 -7.40 -23.49
CA TYR A 320 -7.94 -8.15 -24.68
C TYR A 320 -9.15 -8.91 -25.21
N ILE A 321 -9.39 -8.85 -26.52
CA ILE A 321 -10.56 -9.43 -27.17
C ILE A 321 -10.14 -10.50 -28.18
N GLU A 322 -10.73 -11.68 -28.06
CA GLU A 322 -10.44 -12.87 -28.88
C GLU A 322 -10.80 -12.65 -30.37
N PRO A 323 -10.04 -13.23 -31.31
CA PRO A 323 -10.49 -13.41 -32.69
C PRO A 323 -11.38 -14.66 -32.82
N ASP A 324 -12.66 -14.46 -33.19
CA ASP A 324 -13.46 -15.57 -33.71
C ASP A 324 -12.81 -16.06 -35.03
N SER A 325 -12.40 -17.33 -35.03
CA SER A 325 -11.76 -18.11 -36.11
C SER A 325 -11.76 -17.46 -37.51
N CYS A 326 -10.65 -16.82 -37.90
CA CYS A 326 -10.39 -16.43 -39.28
C CYS A 326 -8.89 -16.54 -39.61
N PRO A 327 -8.49 -17.27 -40.68
CA PRO A 327 -7.09 -17.46 -41.02
C PRO A 327 -6.63 -16.42 -42.05
N VAL A 328 -6.09 -15.28 -41.62
CA VAL A 328 -5.26 -14.41 -42.47
C VAL A 328 -4.35 -13.51 -41.63
N ASP A 329 -3.13 -13.28 -42.14
CA ASP A 329 -2.01 -12.43 -41.67
C ASP A 329 -2.30 -11.47 -40.50
N TYR A 330 -1.54 -11.61 -39.41
CA TYR A 330 -1.76 -10.91 -38.14
C TYR A 330 -1.26 -9.46 -38.16
N SER A 331 -2.15 -8.51 -38.42
CA SER A 331 -2.08 -7.18 -37.79
C SER A 331 -3.05 -7.15 -36.59
N MET A 332 -2.56 -6.74 -35.42
CA MET A 332 -3.38 -6.52 -34.23
C MET A 332 -3.70 -5.03 -34.11
N HIS A 333 -4.98 -4.70 -33.87
CA HIS A 333 -5.46 -3.32 -33.74
C HIS A 333 -5.74 -2.99 -32.27
N ALA A 334 -5.16 -1.89 -31.80
CA ALA A 334 -5.27 -1.47 -30.41
C ALA A 334 -5.79 -0.03 -30.25
N VAL A 335 -6.65 0.17 -29.25
CA VAL A 335 -7.20 1.49 -28.88
C VAL A 335 -6.69 1.86 -27.49
N VAL A 336 -6.14 3.08 -27.38
CA VAL A 336 -5.65 3.63 -26.11
C VAL A 336 -6.36 4.96 -25.83
N THR A 337 -7.24 5.00 -24.82
CA THR A 337 -8.00 6.23 -24.50
C THR A 337 -7.19 7.18 -23.60
N GLY A 338 -7.25 8.50 -23.80
CA GLY A 338 -6.45 9.44 -23.00
C GLY A 338 -4.94 9.35 -23.28
N ALA A 339 -4.57 9.01 -24.52
CA ALA A 339 -3.18 8.87 -24.97
C ALA A 339 -2.55 10.17 -25.49
N ASN A 340 -3.13 11.33 -25.18
CA ASN A 340 -2.65 12.62 -25.65
C ASN A 340 -1.31 13.07 -25.02
N LYS A 341 -0.88 12.48 -23.89
CA LYS A 341 0.41 12.73 -23.23
C LYS A 341 0.67 11.70 -22.12
N GLY A 342 1.83 11.75 -21.47
CA GLY A 342 2.14 10.94 -20.29
C GLY A 342 2.08 9.44 -20.56
N LEU A 343 1.61 8.66 -19.58
CA LEU A 343 1.61 7.19 -19.63
C LEU A 343 0.86 6.63 -20.84
N GLY A 344 -0.29 7.21 -21.22
CA GLY A 344 -1.05 6.75 -22.37
C GLY A 344 -0.28 6.89 -23.69
N TRP A 345 0.56 7.92 -23.81
CA TRP A 345 1.45 8.08 -24.97
C TRP A 345 2.61 7.07 -24.95
N GLY A 346 3.17 6.77 -23.78
CA GLY A 346 4.19 5.72 -23.61
C GLY A 346 3.69 4.35 -24.09
N ILE A 347 2.45 4.00 -23.73
CA ILE A 347 1.80 2.76 -24.16
C ILE A 347 1.65 2.73 -25.69
N VAL A 348 1.18 3.82 -26.31
CA VAL A 348 1.05 3.91 -27.78
C VAL A 348 2.39 3.74 -28.49
N LYS A 349 3.45 4.43 -28.04
CA LYS A 349 4.79 4.31 -28.63
C LYS A 349 5.32 2.87 -28.56
N LEU A 350 5.17 2.23 -27.40
CA LEU A 350 5.68 0.87 -27.18
C LEU A 350 4.87 -0.19 -27.93
N GLN A 351 3.57 0.04 -28.12
CA GLN A 351 2.74 -0.85 -28.93
C GLN A 351 3.05 -0.70 -30.43
N ALA A 352 3.18 0.54 -30.93
CA ALA A 352 3.55 0.80 -32.32
C ALA A 352 4.94 0.24 -32.67
N SER A 353 5.92 0.34 -31.76
CA SER A 353 7.27 -0.25 -31.98
C SER A 353 7.28 -1.78 -32.00
N LYS A 354 6.20 -2.43 -31.53
CA LYS A 354 5.99 -3.89 -31.62
C LYS A 354 5.17 -4.31 -32.84
N GLY A 355 4.90 -3.38 -33.78
CA GLY A 355 4.16 -3.66 -35.02
C GLY A 355 2.63 -3.66 -34.87
N LEU A 356 2.09 -3.06 -33.80
CA LEU A 356 0.65 -2.88 -33.61
C LEU A 356 0.14 -1.62 -34.31
N GLU A 357 -1.03 -1.68 -34.95
CA GLU A 357 -1.73 -0.48 -35.42
C GLU A 357 -2.53 0.16 -34.28
N MET A 358 -2.31 1.46 -34.04
CA MET A 358 -2.71 2.19 -32.82
C MET A 358 -3.65 3.37 -33.09
N LYS A 359 -4.43 3.81 -32.07
CA LYS A 359 -5.20 5.08 -32.15
C LYS A 359 -5.08 6.00 -30.92
N ARG A 360 -5.04 7.34 -31.11
CA ARG A 360 -4.82 8.41 -30.08
C ARG A 360 -5.87 9.55 -30.13
N GLU A 361 -6.09 10.25 -29.00
CA GLU A 361 -6.91 11.47 -28.82
C GLU A 361 -6.01 12.74 -28.84
N VAL A 362 -6.40 13.87 -29.47
CA VAL A 362 -5.64 15.15 -29.45
C VAL A 362 -6.56 16.37 -29.39
N ALA A 363 -6.27 17.31 -28.47
CA ALA A 363 -6.57 18.74 -28.64
C ALA A 363 -5.32 19.40 -29.25
N VAL A 364 -5.53 20.18 -30.31
CA VAL A 364 -4.52 20.72 -31.23
C VAL A 364 -3.37 21.42 -30.51
N GLU A 365 -2.15 20.86 -30.56
CA GLU A 365 -0.93 21.54 -31.01
C GLU A 365 0.32 20.61 -30.98
N LYS A 366 0.94 20.50 -32.17
CA LYS A 366 2.30 20.04 -32.52
C LYS A 366 2.86 18.75 -31.90
N LEU A 367 2.99 17.71 -32.72
CA LEU A 367 4.15 16.80 -32.72
C LEU A 367 4.40 16.30 -34.16
N ASN A 368 5.48 16.80 -34.76
CA ASN A 368 6.11 16.27 -35.97
C ASN A 368 7.21 15.31 -35.49
N GLU A 369 6.95 14.00 -35.49
CA GLU A 369 8.01 12.98 -35.41
C GLU A 369 7.76 11.94 -36.51
N SER A 370 8.69 11.92 -37.47
CA SER A 370 8.53 11.35 -38.82
C SER A 370 8.73 9.83 -38.93
N CYS A 371 8.41 9.06 -37.88
CA CYS A 371 8.67 7.61 -37.86
C CYS A 371 7.48 6.73 -37.42
N LEU A 372 6.29 7.30 -37.18
CA LEU A 372 5.12 6.57 -36.65
C LEU A 372 3.82 6.77 -37.46
N SER A 373 3.86 7.50 -38.58
CA SER A 373 2.66 7.95 -39.31
C SER A 373 1.81 6.83 -39.91
N ASP A 374 2.42 5.70 -40.22
CA ASP A 374 1.77 4.66 -41.05
C ASP A 374 0.96 3.66 -40.21
N HIS A 375 1.14 3.66 -38.88
CA HIS A 375 0.51 2.72 -37.95
C HIS A 375 -0.35 3.39 -36.87
N VAL A 376 -0.54 4.73 -36.89
CA VAL A 376 -1.28 5.44 -35.84
C VAL A 376 -2.41 6.31 -36.41
N VAL A 377 -3.68 5.99 -36.09
CA VAL A 377 -4.86 6.75 -36.53
C VAL A 377 -5.48 7.54 -35.38
N PHE A 378 -5.74 8.83 -35.56
CA PHE A 378 -6.23 9.68 -34.49
C PHE A 378 -7.77 9.72 -34.46
N HIS A 379 -8.38 9.65 -33.27
CA HIS A 379 -9.82 9.82 -33.08
C HIS A 379 -10.12 10.68 -31.84
N LEU A 380 -10.92 11.72 -32.02
CA LEU A 380 -11.45 12.51 -30.92
C LEU A 380 -12.54 11.71 -30.20
N LEU A 381 -12.41 11.55 -28.89
CA LEU A 381 -13.34 10.78 -28.06
C LEU A 381 -13.61 11.54 -26.77
N ASP A 382 -14.86 11.88 -26.52
CA ASP A 382 -15.31 12.22 -25.17
C ASP A 382 -15.85 10.97 -24.49
N VAL A 383 -15.09 10.45 -23.50
CA VAL A 383 -15.47 9.26 -22.73
C VAL A 383 -16.71 9.47 -21.85
N MET A 384 -17.17 10.72 -21.72
CA MET A 384 -18.39 11.07 -21.01
C MET A 384 -19.62 11.15 -21.92
N ASP A 385 -19.43 11.17 -23.24
CA ASP A 385 -20.51 11.27 -24.22
C ASP A 385 -20.78 9.89 -24.86
N PRO A 386 -21.92 9.25 -24.57
CA PRO A 386 -22.31 7.98 -25.18
C PRO A 386 -22.36 8.04 -26.72
N ALA A 387 -22.69 9.19 -27.31
CA ALA A 387 -22.70 9.35 -28.77
C ALA A 387 -21.27 9.35 -29.34
N SER A 388 -20.32 9.95 -28.64
CA SER A 388 -18.89 9.89 -28.98
C SER A 388 -18.33 8.47 -28.90
N ILE A 389 -18.70 7.72 -27.85
CA ILE A 389 -18.31 6.29 -27.70
C ILE A 389 -18.94 5.45 -28.81
N ALA A 390 -20.22 5.65 -29.12
CA ALA A 390 -20.91 4.94 -30.20
C ALA A 390 -20.32 5.26 -31.58
N SER A 391 -19.93 6.52 -31.81
CA SER A 391 -19.25 6.97 -33.03
C SER A 391 -17.90 6.29 -33.21
N LEU A 392 -17.08 6.21 -32.14
CA LEU A 392 -15.81 5.48 -32.18
C LEU A 392 -16.02 3.98 -32.46
N ALA A 393 -17.02 3.36 -31.82
CA ALA A 393 -17.34 1.96 -32.06
C ALA A 393 -17.81 1.71 -33.52
N ALA A 394 -18.63 2.60 -34.07
CA ALA A 394 -19.08 2.55 -35.46
C ALA A 394 -17.91 2.75 -36.45
N PHE A 395 -17.01 3.69 -36.16
CA PHE A 395 -15.80 3.93 -36.96
C PHE A 395 -14.88 2.70 -36.98
N ILE A 396 -14.59 2.12 -35.80
CA ILE A 396 -13.77 0.90 -35.69
C ILE A 396 -14.39 -0.22 -36.53
N ARG A 397 -15.70 -0.47 -36.39
CA ARG A 397 -16.42 -1.48 -37.18
C ARG A 397 -16.43 -1.23 -38.68
N SER A 398 -16.38 0.04 -39.11
CA SER A 398 -16.43 0.41 -40.53
C SER A 398 -15.08 0.30 -41.24
N GLN A 399 -13.97 0.46 -40.51
CA GLN A 399 -12.62 0.52 -41.08
C GLN A 399 -11.80 -0.73 -40.80
N TYR A 400 -12.13 -1.46 -39.73
CA TYR A 400 -11.38 -2.60 -39.25
C TYR A 400 -12.32 -3.75 -38.96
N ALA A 401 -11.91 -4.96 -39.35
CA ALA A 401 -12.72 -6.15 -39.11
C ALA A 401 -12.83 -6.49 -37.61
N ARG A 402 -11.87 -6.03 -36.78
CA ARG A 402 -11.78 -6.37 -35.35
C ARG A 402 -11.08 -5.29 -34.51
N LEU A 403 -11.24 -5.39 -33.18
CA LEU A 403 -10.47 -4.67 -32.16
C LEU A 403 -9.88 -5.71 -31.22
N ASP A 404 -8.55 -5.77 -31.12
CA ASP A 404 -7.86 -6.83 -30.37
C ASP A 404 -7.49 -6.36 -28.95
N ILE A 405 -7.15 -5.08 -28.78
CA ILE A 405 -6.68 -4.51 -27.51
C ILE A 405 -7.38 -3.20 -27.19
N LEU A 406 -7.84 -3.04 -25.95
CA LEU A 406 -8.32 -1.77 -25.40
C LEU A 406 -7.62 -1.46 -24.07
N ALA A 407 -6.76 -0.43 -24.09
CA ALA A 407 -6.11 0.10 -22.88
C ALA A 407 -6.73 1.45 -22.50
N ARG A 408 -7.04 1.66 -21.22
CA ARG A 408 -7.68 2.92 -20.78
C ARG A 408 -6.86 3.70 -19.74
N PRO A 409 -5.82 4.42 -20.18
CA PRO A 409 -4.95 5.17 -19.30
C PRO A 409 -5.54 6.45 -18.67
N ARG A 410 -6.69 6.93 -19.15
CA ARG A 410 -7.25 8.23 -18.76
C ARG A 410 -7.57 8.28 -17.26
N ALA A 411 -7.02 9.28 -16.58
CA ALA A 411 -7.34 9.63 -15.20
C ALA A 411 -7.25 11.14 -15.01
N ASP A 412 -8.12 11.69 -14.15
CA ASP A 412 -8.09 13.11 -13.74
C ASP A 412 -8.08 13.21 -12.21
N LEU A 413 -7.29 14.14 -11.68
CA LEU A 413 -7.09 14.41 -10.25
C LEU A 413 -7.84 15.66 -9.77
N HIS A 414 -8.14 16.62 -10.65
CA HIS A 414 -8.32 18.02 -10.23
C HIS A 414 -9.68 18.66 -10.52
N LYS A 415 -10.68 17.89 -11.01
CA LYS A 415 -11.99 18.44 -11.38
C LYS A 415 -13.15 17.83 -10.59
N THR A 416 -14.15 18.65 -10.27
CA THR A 416 -15.50 18.24 -9.88
C THR A 416 -16.09 17.39 -11.00
N GLY A 417 -15.96 16.06 -10.88
CA GLY A 417 -16.25 15.11 -11.96
C GLY A 417 -15.18 14.05 -12.21
N ALA A 418 -14.05 14.06 -11.50
CA ALA A 418 -13.01 13.04 -11.60
C ALA A 418 -13.57 11.60 -11.44
N ALA A 419 -14.52 11.40 -10.52
CA ALA A 419 -15.20 10.10 -10.38
C ALA A 419 -16.08 9.74 -11.58
N LYS A 420 -16.77 10.72 -12.16
CA LYS A 420 -17.54 10.55 -13.40
C LYS A 420 -16.62 10.17 -14.56
N VAL A 421 -15.51 10.90 -14.77
CA VAL A 421 -14.53 10.65 -15.83
C VAL A 421 -13.82 9.30 -15.69
N ASN A 422 -13.46 8.91 -14.45
CA ASN A 422 -12.77 7.65 -14.19
C ASN A 422 -13.70 6.42 -14.31
N ASN A 423 -15.01 6.57 -14.05
CA ASN A 423 -15.98 5.45 -14.01
C ASN A 423 -16.89 5.34 -15.25
N ALA A 424 -17.19 6.44 -15.95
CA ALA A 424 -18.14 6.46 -17.09
C ALA A 424 -17.70 5.58 -18.28
N ALA A 425 -16.40 5.30 -18.38
CA ALA A 425 -15.87 4.61 -19.54
C ALA A 425 -16.18 3.11 -19.58
N ILE A 426 -16.66 2.47 -18.51
CA ILE A 426 -16.61 0.99 -18.42
C ILE A 426 -17.83 0.25 -18.96
N SER A 427 -19.04 0.81 -18.96
CA SER A 427 -20.22 -0.05 -19.23
C SER A 427 -21.31 0.47 -20.17
N GLY A 428 -21.26 1.69 -20.70
CA GLY A 428 -22.42 2.24 -21.43
C GLY A 428 -23.71 2.29 -20.58
N THR A 429 -23.62 1.91 -19.30
CA THR A 429 -24.62 2.05 -18.27
C THR A 429 -23.96 2.90 -17.20
N THR A 430 -24.47 4.11 -17.01
CA THR A 430 -24.21 4.90 -15.82
C THR A 430 -24.49 4.02 -14.60
N ILE A 431 -23.45 3.59 -13.87
CA ILE A 431 -23.60 3.50 -12.40
C ILE A 431 -24.16 4.87 -12.05
N ASP A 432 -25.38 4.92 -11.50
CA ASP A 432 -26.18 6.13 -11.33
C ASP A 432 -25.29 7.31 -10.90
N SER A 433 -24.82 8.01 -11.92
CA SER A 433 -23.72 8.96 -11.74
C SER A 433 -24.27 10.25 -11.17
N ASP A 434 -25.59 10.38 -11.21
CA ASP A 434 -26.35 11.44 -10.57
C ASP A 434 -26.56 11.10 -9.09
N ALA A 435 -26.68 9.84 -8.67
CA ALA A 435 -26.55 9.52 -7.24
C ALA A 435 -25.16 9.86 -6.66
N LEU A 436 -24.09 9.69 -7.46
CA LEU A 436 -22.71 10.01 -7.04
C LEU A 436 -22.31 11.49 -7.23
N ALA A 437 -23.03 12.26 -8.05
CA ALA A 437 -22.79 13.70 -8.27
C ALA A 437 -23.84 14.62 -7.65
N ALA A 438 -25.03 14.10 -7.33
CA ALA A 438 -26.04 14.77 -6.51
C ALA A 438 -25.69 14.70 -5.03
N SER A 439 -24.76 13.81 -4.62
CA SER A 439 -24.02 14.04 -3.39
C SER A 439 -23.16 15.29 -3.62
N LYS A 440 -23.69 16.43 -3.20
CA LYS A 440 -22.92 17.66 -3.01
C LYS A 440 -21.86 17.37 -1.96
N ILE A 441 -20.78 16.68 -2.33
CA ILE A 441 -19.52 16.72 -1.60
C ILE A 441 -18.85 18.04 -2.00
N THR A 442 -19.57 19.13 -1.74
CA THR A 442 -18.98 20.45 -1.58
C THR A 442 -18.17 20.41 -0.29
N SER A 443 -17.16 21.27 -0.21
CA SER A 443 -16.11 21.38 0.82
C SER A 443 -16.59 21.63 2.27
N THR A 444 -17.73 21.09 2.68
CA THR A 444 -18.36 21.25 3.99
C THR A 444 -18.39 19.96 4.82
N GLU A 445 -17.83 18.84 4.34
CA GLU A 445 -17.76 17.57 5.10
C GLU A 445 -16.36 16.96 5.19
N GLY A 446 -15.32 17.76 5.50
CA GLY A 446 -14.06 17.22 6.06
C GLY A 446 -13.22 16.26 5.20
N TRP A 447 -13.60 16.00 3.95
CA TRP A 447 -12.77 15.30 2.96
C TRP A 447 -11.80 16.29 2.30
N PRO A 448 -10.49 16.01 2.23
CA PRO A 448 -9.64 16.67 1.25
C PRO A 448 -10.18 16.32 -0.14
N ALA A 449 -10.76 17.30 -0.82
CA ALA A 449 -11.55 17.14 -2.05
C ALA A 449 -10.80 16.50 -3.24
N LEU A 450 -9.49 16.28 -3.13
CA LEU A 450 -8.58 16.03 -4.26
C LEU A 450 -8.11 14.57 -4.43
N LEU A 451 -8.25 13.69 -3.42
CA LEU A 451 -7.74 12.30 -3.50
C LEU A 451 -8.80 11.20 -3.26
N SER A 452 -9.92 11.53 -2.62
CA SER A 452 -10.97 10.56 -2.27
C SER A 452 -11.72 10.01 -3.48
N ALA A 453 -12.11 10.88 -4.41
CA ALA A 453 -12.80 10.49 -5.64
C ALA A 453 -11.92 9.58 -6.52
N TYR A 454 -10.62 9.85 -6.56
CA TYR A 454 -9.66 9.07 -7.34
C TYR A 454 -9.52 7.65 -6.79
N VAL A 455 -9.23 7.50 -5.49
CA VAL A 455 -9.07 6.20 -4.83
C VAL A 455 -10.35 5.36 -4.94
N LEU A 456 -11.51 5.96 -4.67
CA LEU A 456 -12.80 5.28 -4.79
C LEU A 456 -13.09 4.81 -6.23
N SER A 457 -12.74 5.63 -7.23
CA SER A 457 -12.91 5.25 -8.63
C SER A 457 -12.02 4.07 -8.98
N LYS A 458 -10.76 4.06 -8.57
CA LYS A 458 -9.85 2.95 -8.89
C LYS A 458 -10.23 1.66 -8.16
N ALA A 459 -10.77 1.75 -6.94
CA ALA A 459 -11.37 0.62 -6.26
C ALA A 459 -12.61 0.06 -7.00
N ALA A 460 -13.51 0.95 -7.45
CA ALA A 460 -14.68 0.57 -8.25
C ALA A 460 -14.29 -0.08 -9.58
N MET A 461 -13.28 0.44 -10.27
CA MET A 461 -12.75 -0.14 -11.51
C MET A 461 -12.13 -1.54 -11.27
N ASN A 462 -11.44 -1.76 -10.16
CA ASN A 462 -10.93 -3.08 -9.78
C ASN A 462 -12.08 -4.09 -9.57
N ALA A 463 -13.10 -3.69 -8.79
CA ALA A 463 -14.29 -4.54 -8.58
C ALA A 463 -14.99 -4.86 -9.90
N HIS A 464 -15.13 -3.88 -10.78
CA HIS A 464 -15.77 -4.05 -12.07
C HIS A 464 -14.95 -4.94 -13.03
N THR A 465 -13.62 -4.88 -12.98
CA THR A 465 -12.71 -5.79 -13.72
C THR A 465 -13.03 -7.26 -13.40
N ARG A 466 -13.24 -7.57 -12.11
CA ARG A 466 -13.61 -8.94 -11.66
C ARG A 466 -15.01 -9.36 -12.11
N ILE A 467 -15.93 -8.42 -12.26
CA ILE A 467 -17.29 -8.69 -12.75
C ILE A 467 -17.24 -8.97 -14.26
N LEU A 468 -16.53 -8.14 -15.02
CA LEU A 468 -16.40 -8.30 -16.46
C LEU A 468 -15.64 -9.56 -16.86
N SER A 469 -14.56 -9.91 -16.16
CA SER A 469 -13.81 -11.13 -16.46
C SER A 469 -14.66 -12.40 -16.28
N LYS A 470 -15.60 -12.40 -15.33
CA LYS A 470 -16.58 -13.50 -15.17
C LYS A 470 -17.68 -13.46 -16.22
N LYS A 471 -18.13 -12.25 -16.59
CA LYS A 471 -19.21 -12.06 -17.57
C LYS A 471 -18.75 -12.40 -19.00
N TYR A 472 -17.48 -12.16 -19.30
CA TYR A 472 -16.87 -12.40 -20.61
C TYR A 472 -15.62 -13.27 -20.45
N PRO A 473 -15.79 -14.59 -20.19
CA PRO A 473 -14.69 -15.50 -19.89
C PRO A 473 -13.71 -15.69 -21.06
N ASN A 474 -14.15 -15.39 -22.29
CA ASN A 474 -13.34 -15.43 -23.50
C ASN A 474 -12.47 -14.17 -23.68
N LEU A 475 -12.60 -13.16 -22.80
CA LEU A 475 -11.81 -11.94 -22.83
C LEU A 475 -10.81 -11.93 -21.66
N CYS A 476 -9.56 -11.57 -21.94
CA CYS A 476 -8.58 -11.34 -20.88
C CYS A 476 -8.74 -9.89 -20.37
N ILE A 477 -9.30 -9.73 -19.17
CA ILE A 477 -9.68 -8.45 -18.59
C ILE A 477 -8.96 -8.26 -17.27
N ASN A 478 -8.01 -7.32 -17.23
CA ASN A 478 -7.15 -7.12 -16.06
C ASN A 478 -7.06 -5.66 -15.66
N PHE A 479 -6.74 -5.44 -14.38
CA PHE A 479 -6.52 -4.13 -13.81
C PHE A 479 -5.06 -3.98 -13.41
N ILE A 480 -4.42 -2.86 -13.72
CA ILE A 480 -2.99 -2.68 -13.45
C ILE A 480 -2.66 -1.37 -12.73
N CYS A 481 -1.86 -1.54 -11.68
CA CYS A 481 -0.86 -0.67 -11.07
C CYS A 481 0.38 -0.33 -11.90
N PRO A 482 0.46 0.64 -12.83
CA PRO A 482 1.67 0.93 -13.61
C PRO A 482 2.78 1.58 -12.76
N GLY A 483 2.49 1.91 -11.51
CA GLY A 483 3.38 2.56 -10.57
C GLY A 483 3.28 4.08 -10.51
N PHE A 484 4.23 4.69 -9.81
CA PHE A 484 4.27 6.14 -9.63
C PHE A 484 5.05 6.76 -10.78
N VAL A 485 4.33 7.18 -11.82
CA VAL A 485 4.91 7.56 -13.11
C VAL A 485 5.14 9.06 -13.20
N LYS A 486 6.29 9.50 -13.72
CA LYS A 486 6.61 10.90 -14.00
C LYS A 486 5.70 11.43 -15.10
N THR A 487 4.62 12.08 -14.70
CA THR A 487 3.62 12.68 -15.61
C THR A 487 3.13 13.99 -15.01
N ASP A 488 2.43 14.80 -15.79
CA ASP A 488 1.78 16.02 -15.27
C ASP A 488 0.88 15.72 -14.06
N MET A 489 0.26 14.54 -14.01
CA MET A 489 -0.59 14.09 -12.91
C MET A 489 0.19 13.90 -11.60
N SER A 490 1.47 13.53 -11.67
CA SER A 490 2.34 13.42 -10.51
C SER A 490 3.22 14.66 -10.32
N ASN A 491 2.94 15.77 -11.01
CA ASN A 491 3.86 16.91 -11.12
C ASN A 491 5.28 16.50 -11.53
N ASN A 492 5.40 15.45 -12.35
CA ASN A 492 6.66 14.84 -12.78
C ASN A 492 7.57 14.35 -11.64
N THR A 493 7.01 14.12 -10.44
CA THR A 493 7.74 13.60 -9.27
C THR A 493 7.73 12.08 -9.15
N GLY A 494 7.15 11.38 -10.14
CA GLY A 494 7.13 9.92 -10.23
C GLY A 494 8.50 9.24 -10.09
N THR A 495 8.52 8.00 -9.62
CA THR A 495 9.74 7.18 -9.56
C THR A 495 10.03 6.47 -10.89
N LEU A 496 9.01 6.18 -11.69
CA LEU A 496 9.15 5.55 -13.01
C LEU A 496 9.03 6.57 -14.14
N SER A 497 9.85 6.43 -15.18
CA SER A 497 9.60 7.11 -16.45
C SER A 497 8.33 6.58 -17.13
N VAL A 498 7.80 7.36 -18.08
CA VAL A 498 6.65 6.96 -18.90
C VAL A 498 6.93 5.66 -19.67
N ASP A 499 8.14 5.48 -20.17
CA ASP A 499 8.50 4.32 -20.99
C ASP A 499 8.64 3.06 -20.11
N GLU A 500 9.26 3.16 -18.93
CA GLU A 500 9.33 2.06 -17.95
C GLU A 500 7.94 1.63 -17.47
N ALA A 501 7.06 2.58 -17.19
CA ALA A 501 5.72 2.31 -16.71
C ALA A 501 4.80 1.71 -17.80
N ALA A 502 5.10 1.92 -19.09
CA ALA A 502 4.32 1.40 -20.20
C ALA A 502 4.55 -0.09 -20.47
N VAL A 503 5.68 -0.66 -20.04
CA VAL A 503 6.09 -2.05 -20.34
C VAL A 503 5.05 -3.08 -19.90
N TYR A 504 4.61 -3.01 -18.65
CA TYR A 504 3.70 -3.99 -18.07
C TYR A 504 2.26 -3.89 -18.60
N PRO A 505 1.68 -2.69 -18.78
CA PRO A 505 0.42 -2.56 -19.52
C PRO A 505 0.48 -3.21 -20.90
N VAL A 506 1.57 -3.02 -21.66
CA VAL A 506 1.73 -3.64 -22.98
C VAL A 506 1.92 -5.16 -22.85
N LYS A 507 2.62 -5.65 -21.84
CA LYS A 507 2.77 -7.09 -21.56
C LYS A 507 1.42 -7.75 -21.25
N LEU A 508 0.56 -7.10 -20.46
CA LEU A 508 -0.78 -7.60 -20.15
C LEU A 508 -1.70 -7.59 -21.36
N ALA A 509 -1.56 -6.59 -22.24
CA ALA A 509 -2.31 -6.51 -23.48
C ALA A 509 -1.91 -7.57 -24.52
N LEU A 510 -0.74 -8.21 -24.35
CA LEU A 510 -0.18 -9.23 -25.23
C LEU A 510 -0.16 -10.62 -24.57
N LEU A 511 -0.96 -10.82 -23.51
CA LEU A 511 -1.08 -12.14 -22.89
C LEU A 511 -1.63 -13.15 -23.92
N PRO A 512 -1.15 -14.40 -23.90
CA PRO A 512 -1.70 -15.45 -24.75
C PRO A 512 -3.11 -15.85 -24.27
N ASP A 513 -3.83 -16.54 -25.16
CA ASP A 513 -5.15 -17.10 -24.87
C ASP A 513 -5.13 -17.98 -23.61
N GLY A 514 -6.19 -17.90 -22.81
CA GLY A 514 -6.26 -18.55 -21.49
C GLY A 514 -5.37 -17.92 -20.41
N GLY A 515 -4.75 -16.76 -20.71
CA GLY A 515 -3.97 -15.98 -19.76
C GLY A 515 -4.80 -15.49 -18.55
N PRO A 516 -4.13 -15.10 -17.45
CA PRO A 516 -4.80 -14.70 -16.21
C PRO A 516 -5.78 -13.55 -16.46
N SER A 517 -7.01 -13.66 -15.96
CA SER A 517 -8.10 -12.69 -16.16
C SER A 517 -8.80 -12.40 -14.84
N GLY A 518 -9.24 -11.14 -14.64
CA GLY A 518 -9.90 -10.69 -13.42
C GLY A 518 -8.95 -10.35 -12.27
N LEU A 519 -7.66 -10.15 -12.56
CA LEU A 519 -6.64 -9.89 -11.53
C LEU A 519 -6.19 -8.42 -11.52
N LEU A 520 -5.69 -8.00 -10.34
CA LEU A 520 -4.95 -6.75 -10.16
C LEU A 520 -3.44 -7.03 -10.27
N PHE A 521 -2.80 -6.38 -11.24
CA PHE A 521 -1.36 -6.45 -11.48
C PHE A 521 -0.66 -5.18 -11.02
N HIS A 522 0.64 -5.29 -10.80
CA HIS A 522 1.48 -4.20 -10.31
C HIS A 522 2.80 -4.22 -11.10
N SER A 523 3.17 -3.10 -11.70
CA SER A 523 4.51 -2.86 -12.24
C SER A 523 5.41 -2.48 -11.07
N GLY A 524 6.34 -3.36 -10.71
CA GLY A 524 7.16 -3.27 -9.51
C GLY A 524 7.19 -4.60 -8.80
#